data_AF-S8EW76-F1
#
_entry.id   AF-S8EW76-F1
#
_cell.length_a   1.000
_cell.length_b   1.000
_cell.length_c   1.000
_cell.angle_alpha   90.00
_cell.angle_beta   90.00
_cell.angle_gamma   90.00
#
_symmetry.space_group_name_H-M   'P 1'
#
loop_
_entity.id
_entity.type
_entity.pdbx_description
1 polymer ?
#
loop_
_entity_poly.entity_id
_entity_poly.type
_entity_poly.pdbx_seq_one_letter_code
_entity_poly.pdbx_strand_id
1 'polypeptide(L)'
;MTELKADSVNVLKKSSDYKVWSSQMLGYLTFIKADEALSKGDLKDADFKKANTHAKGVILMCTDNSFHHLLYEVVNSVEVMKLAMDMWALLKKHFGTPDMAFVWSQFSLLIKSESGLSTP
;
A
#
# COMPACT_ATOMS: atom_id res chain seq x y z
N MET A 1 10.42 -20.24 6.19
CA MET A 1 9.88 -18.91 5.85
C MET A 1 8.58 -19.17 5.13
N THR A 2 7.46 -18.84 5.78
CA THR A 2 6.14 -19.04 5.21
C THR A 2 5.97 -18.06 4.06
N GLU A 3 5.61 -18.55 2.87
CA GLU A 3 5.32 -17.71 1.71
C GLU A 3 4.02 -16.95 1.98
N LEU A 4 4.15 -15.65 2.28
CA LEU A 4 3.02 -14.73 2.33
C LEU A 4 2.47 -14.64 0.90
N LYS A 5 1.31 -15.25 0.66
CA LYS A 5 0.73 -15.30 -0.70
C LYS A 5 0.51 -13.88 -1.24
N ALA A 6 0.71 -13.73 -2.54
CA ALA A 6 0.48 -12.49 -3.29
C ALA A 6 -0.96 -11.93 -3.14
N ASP A 7 -1.90 -12.73 -2.63
CA ASP A 7 -3.30 -12.38 -2.38
C ASP A 7 -3.55 -11.77 -0.98
N SER A 8 -2.52 -11.33 -0.28
CA SER A 8 -2.61 -10.88 1.12
C SER A 8 -3.26 -9.50 1.30
N VAL A 9 -3.26 -8.66 0.26
CA VAL A 9 -3.92 -7.35 0.28
C VAL A 9 -5.13 -7.39 -0.65
N ASN A 10 -6.32 -7.18 -0.08
CA ASN A 10 -7.54 -7.12 -0.86
C ASN A 10 -7.52 -5.95 -1.85
N VAL A 11 -8.30 -6.01 -2.92
CA VAL A 11 -8.48 -4.87 -3.83
C VAL A 11 -9.39 -3.83 -3.17
N LEU A 12 -8.99 -2.56 -3.18
CA LEU A 12 -9.79 -1.42 -2.74
C LEU A 12 -10.93 -1.16 -3.71
N LYS A 13 -12.12 -1.69 -3.41
CA LYS A 13 -13.31 -1.57 -4.28
C LYS A 13 -14.26 -0.43 -3.88
N LYS A 14 -14.21 0.02 -2.63
CA LYS A 14 -15.09 1.08 -2.10
C LYS A 14 -14.45 1.76 -0.89
N SER A 15 -14.89 2.99 -0.62
CA SER A 15 -14.36 3.82 0.45
C SER A 15 -14.41 3.18 1.85
N SER A 16 -15.44 2.38 2.14
CA SER A 16 -15.58 1.71 3.45
C SER A 16 -14.43 0.73 3.74
N ASP A 17 -13.81 0.19 2.70
CA ASP A 17 -12.77 -0.83 2.82
C ASP A 17 -11.39 -0.17 3.02
N TYR A 18 -11.29 1.14 2.75
CA TYR A 18 -10.03 1.86 2.72
C TYR A 18 -9.24 1.72 4.03
N LYS A 19 -9.90 1.80 5.18
CA LYS A 19 -9.24 1.73 6.48
C LYS A 19 -8.48 0.41 6.68
N VAL A 20 -9.14 -0.70 6.34
CA VAL A 20 -8.55 -2.05 6.42
C VAL A 20 -7.49 -2.20 5.34
N TRP A 21 -7.84 -1.82 4.11
CA TRP A 21 -6.96 -1.89 2.95
C TRP A 21 -5.64 -1.17 3.15
N SER A 22 -5.66 0.07 3.63
CA SER A 22 -4.45 0.88 3.85
C SER A 22 -3.55 0.25 4.91
N SER A 23 -4.13 -0.41 5.90
CA SER A 23 -3.37 -1.08 6.95
C SER A 23 -2.70 -2.35 6.43
N GLN A 24 -3.43 -3.14 5.61
CA GLN A 24 -2.89 -4.30 4.92
C GLN A 24 -1.79 -3.90 3.93
N MET A 25 -2.03 -2.84 3.15
CA MET A 25 -1.09 -2.29 2.19
C MET A 25 0.21 -1.84 2.87
N LEU A 26 0.12 -1.07 3.95
CA LEU A 26 1.31 -0.62 4.68
C LEU A 26 2.11 -1.81 5.23
N GLY A 27 1.43 -2.77 5.87
CA GLY A 27 2.07 -3.98 6.38
C GLY A 27 2.79 -4.79 5.30
N TYR A 28 2.14 -4.97 4.15
CA TYR A 28 2.72 -5.67 3.01
C TYR A 28 3.93 -4.92 2.42
N LEU A 29 3.82 -3.60 2.24
CA LEU A 29 4.92 -2.77 1.75
C LEU A 29 6.13 -2.79 2.69
N THR A 30 5.92 -2.74 4.01
CA THR A 30 6.99 -2.91 5.00
C THR A 30 7.62 -4.30 4.88
N PHE A 31 6.83 -5.36 4.73
CA PHE A 31 7.34 -6.72 4.56
C PHE A 31 8.25 -6.87 3.33
N ILE A 32 7.87 -6.26 2.18
CA ILE A 32 8.68 -6.28 0.96
C ILE A 32 9.74 -5.16 0.89
N LYS A 33 9.93 -4.40 1.99
CA LYS A 33 10.88 -3.28 2.10
C LYS A 33 10.67 -2.18 1.03
N ALA A 34 9.41 -1.81 0.81
CA ALA A 34 9.01 -0.78 -0.16
C ALA A 34 8.22 0.38 0.48
N ASP A 35 7.94 0.33 1.79
CA ASP A 35 7.19 1.34 2.53
C ASP A 35 7.90 2.69 2.63
N GLU A 36 9.23 2.69 2.67
CA GLU A 36 10.01 3.94 2.67
C GLU A 36 9.70 4.83 1.46
N ALA A 37 9.35 4.25 0.30
CA ALA A 37 8.96 4.99 -0.90
C ALA A 37 7.60 5.70 -0.81
N LEU A 38 6.82 5.45 0.25
CA LEU A 38 5.61 6.21 0.56
C LEU A 38 5.93 7.57 1.21
N SER A 39 7.20 7.82 1.53
CA SER A 39 7.71 9.02 2.15
C SER A 39 8.92 9.56 1.38
N LYS A 40 9.35 10.79 1.68
CA LYS A 40 10.56 11.40 1.09
C LYS A 40 11.87 10.90 1.74
N GLY A 41 11.92 9.63 2.15
CA GLY A 41 13.03 9.11 2.97
C GLY A 41 14.42 9.35 2.38
N ASP A 42 15.45 9.27 3.22
CA ASP A 42 16.87 9.48 2.87
C ASP A 42 17.49 8.30 2.09
N LEU A 43 16.72 7.70 1.18
CA LEU A 43 17.17 6.59 0.35
C LEU A 43 18.14 7.07 -0.72
N LYS A 44 19.17 6.27 -1.00
CA LYS A 44 19.98 6.43 -2.21
C LYS A 44 19.08 6.23 -3.44
N ASP A 45 19.35 6.95 -4.53
CA ASP A 45 18.54 6.93 -5.76
C ASP A 45 18.17 5.54 -6.26
N ALA A 46 19.11 4.58 -6.25
CA ALA A 46 18.87 3.22 -6.72
C ALA A 46 17.89 2.45 -5.81
N ASP A 47 18.04 2.58 -4.50
CA ASP A 47 17.19 1.93 -3.50
C ASP A 47 15.79 2.55 -3.52
N PHE A 48 15.71 3.88 -3.61
CA PHE A 48 14.46 4.60 -3.81
C PHE A 48 13.74 4.16 -5.09
N LYS A 49 14.44 4.08 -6.22
CA LYS A 49 13.85 3.68 -7.50
C LYS A 49 13.25 2.28 -7.43
N LYS A 50 13.94 1.34 -6.77
CA LYS A 50 13.46 -0.03 -6.57
C LYS A 50 12.22 -0.06 -5.67
N ALA A 51 12.29 0.56 -4.48
CA ALA A 51 11.20 0.63 -3.53
C ALA A 51 9.96 1.31 -4.15
N ASN A 52 10.15 2.42 -4.85
CA ASN A 52 9.08 3.14 -5.56
C ASN A 52 8.45 2.27 -6.65
N THR A 53 9.24 1.56 -7.44
CA THR A 53 8.70 0.67 -8.49
C THR A 53 7.84 -0.45 -7.89
N HIS A 54 8.32 -1.08 -6.81
CA HIS A 54 7.55 -2.12 -6.11
C HIS A 54 6.26 -1.56 -5.51
N ALA A 55 6.34 -0.45 -4.77
CA ALA A 55 5.18 0.16 -4.14
C ALA A 55 4.12 0.61 -5.16
N LYS A 56 4.54 1.21 -6.28
CA LYS A 56 3.65 1.57 -7.39
C LYS A 56 2.88 0.37 -7.93
N GLY A 57 3.58 -0.73 -8.21
CA GLY A 57 2.98 -1.95 -8.74
C GLY A 57 1.92 -2.52 -7.79
N VAL A 58 2.24 -2.61 -6.50
CA VAL A 58 1.31 -3.14 -5.49
C VAL A 58 0.10 -2.23 -5.30
N ILE A 59 0.30 -0.91 -5.18
CA ILE A 59 -0.81 0.05 -5.04
C ILE A 59 -1.73 -0.04 -6.26
N LEU A 60 -1.18 -0.12 -7.47
CA LEU A 60 -1.98 -0.29 -8.68
C LEU A 60 -2.79 -1.59 -8.66
N MET A 61 -2.14 -2.74 -8.42
CA MET A 61 -2.79 -4.05 -8.45
C MET A 61 -3.87 -4.23 -7.37
N CYS A 62 -3.68 -3.58 -6.23
CA CYS A 62 -4.62 -3.65 -5.12
C CYS A 62 -5.62 -2.48 -5.10
N THR A 63 -5.70 -1.66 -6.14
CA THR A 63 -6.71 -0.59 -6.27
C THR A 63 -7.64 -0.90 -7.42
N ASP A 64 -8.96 -0.83 -7.20
CA ASP A 64 -9.93 -1.05 -8.29
C ASP A 64 -9.78 0.00 -9.39
N ASN A 65 -10.05 -0.39 -10.64
CA ASN A 65 -9.92 0.46 -11.83
C ASN A 65 -10.72 1.76 -11.71
N SER A 66 -11.84 1.77 -10.98
CA SER A 66 -12.63 2.97 -10.73
C SER A 66 -11.85 4.09 -10.02
N PHE A 67 -10.81 3.74 -9.25
CA PHE A 67 -9.95 4.70 -8.54
C PHE A 67 -8.59 4.92 -9.20
N HIS A 68 -8.30 4.30 -10.35
CA HIS A 68 -7.00 4.47 -11.04
C HIS A 68 -6.75 5.92 -11.45
N HIS A 69 -7.78 6.72 -11.69
CA HIS A 69 -7.63 8.15 -11.96
C HIS A 69 -6.88 8.92 -10.84
N LEU A 70 -6.80 8.38 -9.62
CA LEU A 70 -6.02 8.94 -8.51
C LEU A 70 -4.52 8.56 -8.58
N LEU A 71 -4.18 7.55 -9.36
CA LEU A 71 -2.85 6.92 -9.44
C LEU A 71 -2.00 7.44 -10.60
N TYR A 72 -2.64 8.07 -11.59
CA TYR A 72 -2.00 8.58 -12.79
C TYR A 72 -2.01 10.11 -12.82
N GLU A 73 -1.10 10.66 -13.62
CA GLU A 73 -1.01 12.07 -13.94
C GLU A 73 -0.69 12.27 -15.41
N VAL A 74 -1.00 13.45 -15.93
CA VAL A 74 -0.69 13.80 -17.31
C VAL A 74 0.60 14.60 -17.34
N VAL A 75 1.63 14.06 -17.98
CA VAL A 75 2.90 14.74 -18.24
C VAL A 75 3.10 14.79 -19.75
N ASN A 76 3.23 16.00 -20.31
CA ASN A 76 3.39 16.21 -21.75
C ASN A 76 2.29 15.50 -22.58
N SER A 77 1.03 15.59 -22.13
CA SER A 77 -0.13 14.93 -22.77
C SER A 77 -0.11 13.40 -22.76
N VAL A 78 0.78 12.79 -21.97
CA VAL A 78 0.85 11.33 -21.77
C VAL A 78 0.46 11.00 -20.34
N GLU A 79 -0.42 10.03 -20.18
CA GLU A 79 -0.79 9.51 -18.87
C GLU A 79 0.36 8.64 -18.32
N VAL A 80 0.91 9.05 -17.18
CA VAL A 80 2.01 8.37 -16.49
C VAL A 80 1.62 8.09 -15.05
N MET A 81 2.04 6.95 -14.53
CA MET A 81 1.76 6.60 -13.15
C MET A 81 2.61 7.47 -12.21
N LYS A 82 1.97 8.04 -11.20
CA LYS A 82 2.60 8.88 -10.16
C LYS A 82 3.68 8.14 -9.38
N LEU A 83 4.43 8.86 -8.55
CA LEU A 83 5.28 8.25 -7.53
C LEU A 83 4.42 7.58 -6.46
N ALA A 84 4.94 6.53 -5.82
CA ALA A 84 4.23 5.79 -4.78
C ALA A 84 3.77 6.71 -3.63
N MET A 85 4.62 7.65 -3.21
CA MET A 85 4.28 8.65 -2.19
C MET A 85 3.08 9.52 -2.59
N ASP A 86 2.98 9.91 -3.86
CA ASP A 86 1.90 10.78 -4.35
C ASP A 86 0.59 9.99 -4.50
N MET A 87 0.68 8.75 -5.01
CA MET A 87 -0.44 7.80 -5.03
C MET A 87 -0.99 7.61 -3.62
N TRP A 88 -0.12 7.34 -2.65
CA TRP A 88 -0.48 7.13 -1.26
C TRP A 88 -1.11 8.37 -0.62
N ALA A 89 -0.54 9.55 -0.86
CA ALA A 89 -1.06 10.81 -0.36
C ALA A 89 -2.45 11.13 -0.94
N LEU A 90 -2.67 10.89 -2.24
CA LEU A 90 -3.96 11.14 -2.89
C LEU A 90 -5.04 10.17 -2.40
N LEU A 91 -4.72 8.89 -2.24
CA LEU A 91 -5.63 7.91 -1.66
C LEU A 91 -6.04 8.32 -0.23
N LYS A 92 -5.08 8.73 0.63
CA LYS A 92 -5.38 9.26 1.97
C LYS A 92 -6.23 10.51 1.94
N LYS A 93 -5.99 11.41 0.99
CA LYS A 93 -6.80 12.63 0.83
C LYS A 93 -8.23 12.30 0.39
N HIS A 94 -8.39 11.32 -0.49
CA HIS A 94 -9.68 10.94 -1.05
C HIS A 94 -10.55 10.16 -0.05
N PHE A 95 -9.97 9.20 0.67
CA PHE A 95 -10.70 8.30 1.57
C PHE A 95 -10.59 8.64 3.06
N GLY A 96 -9.71 9.56 3.42
CA GLY A 96 -9.39 9.92 4.80
C GLY A 96 -8.10 9.26 5.31
N THR A 97 -7.64 9.66 6.49
CA THR A 97 -6.47 9.05 7.13
C THR A 97 -6.93 8.05 8.20
N PRO A 98 -6.52 6.77 8.12
CA PRO A 98 -6.82 5.80 9.15
C PRO A 98 -6.14 6.18 10.47
N ASP A 99 -6.84 5.99 11.58
CA ASP A 99 -6.26 6.12 12.92
C ASP A 99 -5.10 5.12 13.12
N MET A 100 -3.99 5.57 13.71
CA MET A 100 -2.76 4.79 13.90
C MET A 100 -2.97 3.56 14.79
N ALA A 101 -3.82 3.66 15.82
CA ALA A 101 -4.13 2.53 16.68
C ALA A 101 -4.86 1.43 15.89
N PHE A 102 -5.76 1.83 14.98
CA PHE A 102 -6.41 0.90 14.07
C PHE A 102 -5.42 0.24 13.09
N VAL A 103 -4.51 1.01 12.48
CA VAL A 103 -3.48 0.47 11.57
C VAL A 103 -2.66 -0.62 12.27
N TRP A 104 -2.24 -0.37 13.51
CA TRP A 104 -1.44 -1.33 14.27
C TRP A 104 -2.22 -2.59 14.66
N SER A 105 -3.53 -2.46 14.94
CA SER A 105 -4.39 -3.61 15.20
C SER A 105 -4.51 -4.55 13.99
N GLN A 106 -4.61 -3.99 12.78
CA GLN A 106 -4.72 -4.77 11.54
C GLN A 106 -3.39 -5.42 11.16
N PHE A 107 -2.29 -4.68 11.30
CA PHE A 107 -0.95 -5.25 11.13
C PHE A 107 -0.72 -6.45 12.06
N SER A 108 -1.11 -6.30 13.34
CA SER A 108 -1.03 -7.38 14.32
C SER A 108 -1.88 -8.61 13.94
N LEU A 109 -3.02 -8.42 13.28
CA LEU A 109 -3.86 -9.53 12.80
C LEU A 109 -3.21 -10.27 11.62
N LEU A 110 -2.57 -9.55 10.70
CA LEU A 110 -1.86 -10.15 9.56
C LEU A 110 -0.76 -11.09 10.05
N ILE A 111 0.12 -10.60 10.94
CA ILE A 111 1.23 -11.41 11.49
C ILE A 111 0.74 -12.57 12.38
N LYS A 112 -0.40 -12.40 13.08
CA LYS A 112 -0.97 -13.47 13.93
C LYS A 112 -1.62 -14.57 13.09
N SER A 113 -2.29 -14.21 11.99
CA SER A 113 -2.93 -15.19 11.11
C SER A 113 -1.93 -16.18 10.48
N GLU A 114 -0.66 -15.79 10.37
CA GLU A 114 0.42 -16.65 9.88
C GLU A 114 1.05 -17.55 10.96
N SER A 115 0.82 -17.26 12.24
CA SER A 115 1.47 -17.98 13.34
C SER A 115 0.76 -19.28 13.75
N GLY A 116 -0.41 -19.58 13.20
CA GLY A 116 -1.13 -20.83 13.51
C GLY A 116 -1.47 -21.01 15.00
N LEU A 117 -1.37 -19.98 15.84
CA LEU A 117 -1.90 -20.05 17.19
C LEU A 117 -3.41 -19.78 17.14
N SER A 118 -4.15 -20.85 16.89
CA SER A 118 -5.46 -21.02 17.52
C SER A 118 -5.25 -20.91 19.04
N THR A 119 -5.65 -19.79 19.63
CA THR A 119 -5.82 -19.72 21.09
C THR A 119 -6.99 -20.62 21.52
N PRO A 120 -6.89 -21.26 22.70
CA PRO A 120 -7.78 -22.32 23.17
C PRO A 120 -9.24 -21.90 23.37
#